data_AF-A0A6J2Y9K8-F1
#
_entry.id   AF-A0A6J2Y9K8-F1
#
_cell.length_a   1.000
_cell.length_b   1.000
_cell.length_c   1.000
_cell.angle_alpha   90.00
_cell.angle_beta   90.00
_cell.angle_gamma   90.00
#
_symmetry.space_group_name_H-M   'P 1'
#
loop_
_entity.id
_entity.type
_entity.pdbx_description
1 polymer ?
#
loop_
_entity_poly.entity_id
_entity_poly.type
_entity_poly.pdbx_seq_one_letter_code
_entity_poly.pdbx_strand_id
1 'polypeptide(L)'
;MALMLASRICQAPAIKRSFIKQLPARAFTRTYANEGRDALAREARRKATLKEKAMAPAGETAFSLGKGAVAGASVVGIGALCYYGVASGHGASTLDQAHMWPQYVKDRIKTTYMYFGSSIAVTAASAAAAFRSPAVMNLVTRNGFIGIAVSLAAIIGTGMLAQGIEYSPGFGPKQMAWILHASVMGAMIAPLCILGGPILIRAAWYTAGVVGGLSTIAVCAPSDKFLYMGGPLAMGLGVVFCSSIGSMFLPPTTALGAGLYSISLYGGLLLFSAFLLYDTQRIIAQAERYPMNPELHGVRPYDPINSSISIYLDTLNIFIRIVTMLAMGGNQRRK
;
A
#
# COMPACT_ATOMS: atom_id res chain seq x y z
N MET A 1 53.48 -2.74 -17.42
CA MET A 1 54.40 -1.71 -17.93
C MET A 1 54.29 -1.67 -19.45
N ALA A 2 53.39 -0.84 -19.98
CA ALA A 2 53.37 -0.40 -21.38
C ALA A 2 52.33 0.74 -21.50
N LEU A 3 52.84 1.95 -21.56
CA LEU A 3 52.15 3.22 -21.79
C LEU A 3 53.14 4.01 -22.68
N MET A 4 52.60 4.84 -23.58
CA MET A 4 53.33 5.88 -24.34
C MET A 4 54.15 5.39 -25.55
N LEU A 5 54.33 6.10 -26.66
CA LEU A 5 53.91 7.42 -27.15
C LEU A 5 54.20 7.47 -28.68
N ALA A 6 53.56 8.41 -29.37
CA ALA A 6 54.07 9.20 -30.50
C ALA A 6 54.65 8.51 -31.76
N SER A 7 54.15 8.91 -32.93
CA SER A 7 54.87 9.87 -33.79
C SER A 7 54.21 10.10 -35.16
N ARG A 8 54.54 11.27 -35.71
CA ARG A 8 54.52 11.71 -37.12
C ARG A 8 53.33 12.54 -37.57
N ILE A 9 53.47 13.64 -38.32
CA ILE A 9 54.61 14.44 -38.80
C ILE A 9 54.04 15.83 -39.19
N CYS A 10 54.90 16.84 -39.01
CA CYS A 10 54.91 18.24 -39.43
C CYS A 10 54.12 18.77 -40.66
N GLN A 11 53.62 20.00 -40.44
CA GLN A 11 53.80 21.26 -41.21
C GLN A 11 53.03 21.57 -42.53
N ALA A 12 52.58 22.83 -42.57
CA ALA A 12 51.70 23.53 -43.53
C ALA A 12 52.44 24.11 -44.77
N PRO A 13 51.77 24.81 -45.71
CA PRO A 13 51.61 26.28 -45.52
C PRO A 13 50.39 26.98 -46.20
N ALA A 14 50.20 28.25 -45.79
CA ALA A 14 49.80 29.44 -46.57
C ALA A 14 48.33 29.73 -47.02
N ILE A 15 47.70 30.61 -46.23
CA ILE A 15 46.97 31.86 -46.55
C ILE A 15 46.85 32.26 -48.05
N LYS A 16 45.61 32.41 -48.55
CA LYS A 16 45.04 33.64 -49.19
C LYS A 16 43.75 33.34 -49.98
N ARG A 17 42.62 33.96 -49.59
CA ARG A 17 41.84 34.94 -50.39
C ARG A 17 40.41 35.11 -49.84
N SER A 18 40.14 36.37 -49.53
CA SER A 18 38.85 37.04 -49.41
C SER A 18 37.81 36.59 -50.46
N PHE A 19 36.61 36.25 -50.00
CA PHE A 19 35.38 36.37 -50.78
C PHE A 19 34.27 36.88 -49.87
N ILE A 20 33.95 38.17 -50.05
CA ILE A 20 32.71 38.79 -49.59
C ILE A 20 31.57 38.02 -50.27
N LYS A 21 30.79 37.26 -49.51
CA LYS A 21 29.49 36.75 -49.96
C LYS A 21 28.40 37.61 -49.33
N GLN A 22 27.68 38.27 -50.23
CA GLN A 22 26.54 39.13 -50.00
C GLN A 22 25.50 38.44 -49.09
N LEU A 23 25.08 39.15 -48.04
CA LEU A 23 23.89 38.81 -47.27
C LEU A 23 22.65 39.03 -48.16
N PRO A 24 21.79 38.03 -48.38
CA PRO A 24 20.50 38.30 -48.97
C PRO A 24 19.65 39.03 -47.92
N ALA A 25 19.18 40.23 -48.29
CA ALA A 25 18.16 40.96 -47.54
C ALA A 25 16.88 40.12 -47.47
N ARG A 26 16.78 39.24 -46.47
CA ARG A 26 15.50 38.66 -46.06
C ARG A 26 14.70 39.79 -45.43
N ALA A 27 13.75 40.31 -46.19
CA ALA A 27 12.69 41.15 -45.66
C ALA A 27 12.07 40.44 -44.45
N PHE A 28 12.34 40.98 -43.26
CA PHE A 28 11.69 40.53 -42.04
C PHE A 28 10.30 41.19 -42.02
N THR A 29 9.36 40.65 -42.79
CA THR A 29 7.93 40.98 -42.65
C THR A 29 7.46 40.40 -41.31
N ARG A 30 7.70 41.15 -40.23
CA ARG A 30 7.17 40.86 -38.91
C ARG A 30 5.66 41.09 -38.96
N THR A 31 4.90 40.02 -39.17
CA THR A 31 3.44 40.07 -39.19
C THR A 31 2.93 40.21 -37.76
N TYR A 32 2.69 41.44 -37.32
CA TYR A 32 2.15 41.76 -35.97
C TYR A 32 0.68 41.33 -35.76
N ALA A 33 0.05 40.70 -36.75
CA ALA A 33 -1.39 40.38 -36.69
C ALA A 33 -1.74 39.13 -35.86
N ASN A 34 -0.76 38.28 -35.49
CA ASN A 34 -1.01 37.04 -34.73
C ASN A 34 -0.51 37.03 -33.29
N GLU A 35 0.32 38.00 -32.87
CA GLU A 35 0.83 38.03 -31.49
C GLU A 35 -0.30 38.18 -30.45
N GLY A 36 -1.36 38.93 -30.77
CA GLY A 36 -2.53 39.08 -29.90
C GLY A 36 -3.36 37.79 -29.77
N ARG A 37 -3.53 37.03 -30.86
CA ARG A 37 -4.23 35.74 -30.84
C ARG A 37 -3.41 34.66 -30.13
N ASP A 38 -2.10 34.63 -30.32
CA ASP A 38 -1.22 33.69 -29.62
C ASP A 38 -1.02 34.07 -28.16
N ALA A 39 -1.01 35.36 -27.80
CA ALA A 39 -1.00 35.79 -26.40
C ALA A 39 -2.33 35.44 -25.71
N LEU A 40 -3.47 35.71 -26.34
CA LEU A 40 -4.80 35.36 -25.82
C LEU A 40 -5.01 33.84 -25.78
N ALA A 41 -4.51 33.09 -26.76
CA ALA A 41 -4.55 31.62 -26.77
C ALA A 41 -3.59 31.02 -25.72
N ARG A 42 -2.42 31.63 -25.49
CA ARG A 42 -1.51 31.27 -24.38
C ARG A 42 -2.13 31.60 -23.02
N GLU A 43 -2.84 32.71 -22.91
CA GLU A 43 -3.55 33.14 -21.71
C GLU A 43 -4.80 32.31 -21.43
N ALA A 44 -5.54 31.91 -22.48
CA ALA A 44 -6.64 30.95 -22.43
C ALA A 44 -6.14 29.53 -22.06
N ARG A 45 -4.99 29.09 -22.58
CA ARG A 45 -4.30 27.87 -22.11
C ARG A 45 -3.83 27.97 -20.66
N ARG A 46 -3.40 29.16 -20.22
CA ARG A 46 -3.05 29.44 -18.81
C ARG A 46 -4.28 29.37 -17.90
N LYS A 47 -5.43 29.79 -18.43
CA LYS A 47 -6.77 29.66 -17.85
C LYS A 47 -7.48 28.36 -18.23
N ALA A 48 -6.74 27.29 -18.58
CA ALA A 48 -7.33 25.95 -18.59
C ALA A 48 -7.99 25.75 -17.22
N THR A 49 -9.31 25.64 -17.23
CA THR A 49 -10.12 25.64 -16.00
C THR A 49 -9.64 24.47 -15.13
N LEU A 50 -9.73 24.58 -13.80
CA LEU A 50 -9.31 23.50 -12.90
C LEU A 50 -9.93 22.14 -13.29
N LYS A 51 -11.17 22.18 -13.81
CA LYS A 51 -11.87 21.04 -14.42
C LYS A 51 -11.15 20.47 -15.64
N GLU A 52 -10.66 21.31 -16.54
CA GLU A 52 -9.95 20.92 -17.77
C GLU A 52 -8.58 20.32 -17.46
N LYS A 53 -7.85 20.85 -16.46
CA LYS A 53 -6.60 20.24 -15.98
C LYS A 53 -6.83 18.92 -15.24
N ALA A 54 -7.91 18.81 -14.46
CA ALA A 54 -8.25 17.59 -13.73
C ALA A 54 -8.72 16.45 -14.66
N MET A 55 -9.44 16.80 -15.73
CA MET A 55 -9.93 15.87 -16.75
C MET A 55 -8.94 15.68 -17.92
N ALA A 56 -7.79 16.35 -17.88
CA ALA A 56 -6.71 16.14 -18.84
C ALA A 56 -6.27 14.66 -18.84
N PRO A 57 -5.73 14.15 -19.96
CA PRO A 57 -5.25 12.77 -20.04
C PRO A 57 -4.21 12.49 -18.94
N ALA A 58 -4.30 11.30 -18.34
CA ALA A 58 -3.44 10.87 -17.27
C ALA A 58 -1.96 10.88 -17.70
N GLY A 59 -1.15 11.68 -17.00
CA GLY A 59 0.31 11.62 -17.13
C GLY A 59 0.90 10.47 -16.32
N GLU A 60 2.09 10.01 -16.71
CA GLU A 60 2.84 8.97 -15.95
C GLU A 60 3.33 9.46 -14.57
N THR A 61 3.26 10.77 -14.32
CA THR A 61 3.78 11.44 -13.14
C THR A 61 3.18 10.94 -11.83
N ALA A 62 1.86 10.71 -11.78
CA ALA A 62 1.20 10.22 -10.57
C ALA A 62 1.68 8.81 -10.18
N PHE A 63 1.88 7.94 -11.17
CA PHE A 63 2.35 6.57 -10.96
C PHE A 63 3.84 6.52 -10.66
N SER A 64 4.67 7.33 -11.33
CA SER A 64 6.11 7.39 -11.06
C SER A 64 6.41 7.95 -9.67
N LEU A 65 5.67 8.97 -9.24
CA LEU A 65 5.75 9.51 -7.88
C LEU A 65 5.38 8.44 -6.84
N GLY A 66 4.29 7.72 -7.05
CA GLY A 66 3.87 6.63 -6.16
C GLY A 66 4.90 5.51 -6.06
N LYS A 67 5.47 5.07 -7.19
CA LYS A 67 6.57 4.09 -7.22
C LYS A 67 7.81 4.60 -6.48
N GLY A 68 8.18 5.87 -6.70
CA GLY A 68 9.29 6.51 -6.01
C GLY A 68 9.09 6.57 -4.50
N ALA A 69 7.88 6.90 -4.04
CA ALA A 69 7.54 6.92 -2.62
C ALA A 69 7.66 5.52 -1.98
N VAL A 70 7.13 4.47 -2.65
CA VAL A 70 7.26 3.09 -2.16
C VAL A 70 8.71 2.62 -2.15
N ALA A 71 9.50 2.95 -3.18
CA ALA A 71 10.92 2.62 -3.21
C ALA A 71 11.69 3.31 -2.06
N GLY A 72 11.45 4.60 -1.85
CA GLY A 72 12.06 5.35 -0.75
C GLY A 72 11.69 4.78 0.62
N ALA A 73 10.41 4.49 0.85
CA ALA A 73 9.94 3.87 2.09
C ALA A 73 10.53 2.47 2.31
N SER A 74 10.74 1.70 1.23
CA SER A 74 11.37 0.37 1.32
C SER A 74 12.82 0.48 1.76
N VAL A 75 13.58 1.46 1.25
CA VAL A 75 14.96 1.72 1.71
C VAL A 75 14.98 2.11 3.18
N VAL A 76 14.05 2.97 3.63
CA VAL A 76 13.91 3.33 5.04
C VAL A 76 13.55 2.12 5.89
N GLY A 77 12.60 1.29 5.46
CA GLY A 77 12.18 0.09 6.17
C GLY A 77 13.30 -0.94 6.30
N ILE A 78 14.06 -1.20 5.23
CA ILE A 78 15.23 -2.08 5.27
C ILE A 78 16.32 -1.50 6.17
N GLY A 79 16.58 -0.19 6.07
CA GLY A 79 17.52 0.50 6.95
C GLY A 79 17.14 0.38 8.42
N ALA A 80 15.86 0.55 8.74
CA ALA A 80 15.32 0.35 10.09
C ALA A 80 15.46 -1.11 10.54
N LEU A 81 15.15 -2.10 9.68
CA LEU A 81 15.31 -3.52 10.00
C LEU A 81 16.78 -3.86 10.30
N CYS A 82 17.72 -3.35 9.50
CA CYS A 82 19.15 -3.52 9.74
C CYS A 82 19.58 -2.82 11.04
N TYR A 83 19.13 -1.59 11.26
CA TYR A 83 19.47 -0.82 12.46
C TYR A 83 18.96 -1.52 13.72
N TYR A 84 17.68 -1.85 13.79
CA TYR A 84 17.07 -2.49 14.96
C TYR A 84 17.49 -3.95 15.12
N GLY A 85 17.75 -4.67 14.03
CA GLY A 85 18.27 -6.04 14.07
C GLY A 85 19.71 -6.14 14.55
N VAL A 86 20.57 -5.18 14.21
CA VAL A 86 21.96 -5.10 14.72
C VAL A 86 22.02 -4.45 16.11
N ALA A 87 21.14 -3.49 16.41
CA ALA A 87 21.07 -2.80 17.69
C ALA A 87 20.52 -3.67 18.85
N SER A 88 19.98 -4.87 18.57
CA SER A 88 19.58 -5.86 19.59
C SER A 88 20.76 -6.33 20.47
N GLY A 89 22.01 -5.95 20.16
CA GLY A 89 23.17 -6.20 21.03
C GLY A 89 23.41 -5.14 22.14
N HIS A 90 22.77 -3.97 22.10
CA HIS A 90 23.17 -2.81 22.93
C HIS A 90 22.08 -2.29 23.89
N GLY A 91 21.06 -3.08 24.19
CA GLY A 91 20.17 -2.87 25.34
C GLY A 91 19.16 -1.73 25.16
N ALA A 92 17.99 -2.05 24.60
CA ALA A 92 16.70 -1.34 24.74
C ALA A 92 15.61 -1.86 23.76
N SER A 93 15.84 -2.98 23.06
CA SER A 93 14.85 -3.51 22.11
C SER A 93 13.79 -4.31 22.86
N THR A 94 12.51 -4.15 22.50
CA THR A 94 11.40 -4.93 23.07
C THR A 94 11.56 -6.44 22.87
N LEU A 95 12.36 -6.86 21.87
CA LEU A 95 12.76 -8.25 21.65
C LEU A 95 13.72 -8.78 22.74
N ASP A 96 14.64 -7.96 23.25
CA ASP A 96 15.54 -8.35 24.36
C ASP A 96 14.75 -8.48 25.67
N GLN A 97 13.77 -7.60 25.86
CA GLN A 97 12.82 -7.67 26.98
C GLN A 97 11.81 -8.83 26.83
N ALA A 98 11.61 -9.36 25.62
CA ALA A 98 10.68 -10.47 25.39
C ALA A 98 11.09 -11.75 26.12
N HIS A 99 12.39 -11.96 26.39
CA HIS A 99 12.83 -13.06 27.24
C HIS A 99 12.27 -12.93 28.66
N MET A 100 12.22 -11.70 29.19
CA MET A 100 11.73 -11.34 30.52
C MET A 100 10.19 -11.27 30.61
N TRP A 101 9.47 -11.38 29.50
CA TRP A 101 8.00 -11.36 29.54
C TRP A 101 7.42 -12.56 30.32
N PRO A 102 6.44 -12.31 31.21
CA PRO A 102 5.67 -13.37 31.84
C PRO A 102 5.00 -14.29 30.81
N GLN A 103 4.80 -15.57 31.16
CA GLN A 103 4.25 -16.56 30.22
C GLN A 103 2.86 -16.18 29.69
N TYR A 104 2.01 -15.56 30.52
CA TYR A 104 0.67 -15.15 30.07
C TYR A 104 0.71 -14.09 28.95
N VAL A 105 1.72 -13.21 28.91
CA VAL A 105 1.90 -12.21 27.84
C VAL A 105 2.28 -12.92 26.55
N LYS A 106 3.22 -13.86 26.63
CA LYS A 106 3.66 -14.69 25.49
C LYS A 106 2.48 -15.48 24.92
N ASP A 107 1.65 -16.08 25.78
CA ASP A 107 0.46 -16.83 25.36
C ASP A 107 -0.59 -15.95 24.69
N ARG A 108 -0.83 -14.73 25.19
CA ARG A 108 -1.73 -13.74 24.57
C ARG A 108 -1.26 -13.32 23.18
N ILE A 109 0.03 -13.01 23.03
CA ILE A 109 0.61 -12.67 21.72
C ILE A 109 0.52 -13.86 20.77
N LYS A 110 0.93 -15.05 21.23
CA LYS A 110 0.88 -16.29 20.44
C LYS A 110 -0.53 -16.62 19.96
N THR A 111 -1.52 -16.54 20.84
CA THR A 111 -2.93 -16.81 20.48
C THR A 111 -3.46 -15.79 19.48
N THR A 112 -3.16 -14.51 19.64
CA THR A 112 -3.50 -13.45 18.66
C THR A 112 -2.90 -13.75 17.28
N TYR A 113 -1.62 -14.12 17.21
CA TYR A 113 -0.97 -14.49 15.94
C TYR A 113 -1.48 -15.82 15.35
N MET A 114 -1.91 -16.76 16.18
CA MET A 114 -2.59 -17.98 15.72
C MET A 114 -3.93 -17.66 15.06
N TYR A 115 -4.74 -16.77 15.64
CA TYR A 115 -5.98 -16.31 15.00
C TYR A 115 -5.71 -15.51 13.74
N PHE A 116 -4.68 -14.66 13.71
CA PHE A 116 -4.24 -13.96 12.50
C PHE A 116 -3.88 -14.95 11.37
N GLY A 117 -3.00 -15.92 11.63
CA GLY A 117 -2.61 -16.92 10.64
C GLY A 117 -3.78 -17.78 10.19
N SER A 118 -4.66 -18.15 11.13
CA SER A 118 -5.89 -18.88 10.81
C SER A 118 -6.86 -18.05 9.97
N SER A 119 -6.92 -16.73 10.18
CA SER A 119 -7.75 -15.82 9.37
C SER A 119 -7.29 -15.81 7.93
N ILE A 120 -5.98 -15.79 7.70
CA ILE A 120 -5.40 -15.91 6.35
C ILE A 120 -5.78 -17.24 5.71
N ALA A 121 -5.65 -18.35 6.45
CA ALA A 121 -6.01 -19.68 5.93
C ALA A 121 -7.49 -19.79 5.57
N VAL A 122 -8.39 -19.33 6.45
CA VAL A 122 -9.85 -19.29 6.21
C VAL A 122 -10.17 -18.39 5.02
N THR A 123 -9.53 -17.23 4.91
CA THR A 123 -9.72 -16.30 3.79
C THR A 123 -9.30 -16.94 2.47
N ALA A 124 -8.14 -17.60 2.43
CA ALA A 124 -7.64 -18.27 1.23
C ALA A 124 -8.54 -19.45 0.82
N ALA A 125 -8.97 -20.28 1.78
CA ALA A 125 -9.90 -21.37 1.53
C ALA A 125 -11.25 -20.86 1.01
N SER A 126 -11.78 -19.80 1.62
CA SER A 126 -13.03 -19.16 1.18
C SER A 126 -12.90 -18.53 -0.20
N ALA A 127 -11.80 -17.82 -0.50
CA ALA A 127 -11.55 -17.26 -1.82
C ALA A 127 -11.50 -18.34 -2.90
N ALA A 128 -10.83 -19.47 -2.62
CA ALA A 128 -10.78 -20.61 -3.52
C ALA A 128 -12.16 -21.27 -3.73
N ALA A 129 -12.97 -21.38 -2.67
CA ALA A 129 -14.34 -21.90 -2.75
C ALA A 129 -15.27 -20.96 -3.54
N ALA A 130 -15.21 -19.66 -3.24
CA ALA A 130 -15.96 -18.62 -3.93
C ALA A 130 -15.59 -18.54 -5.42
N PHE A 131 -14.29 -18.66 -5.75
CA PHE A 131 -13.82 -18.67 -7.14
C PHE A 131 -14.37 -19.84 -7.96
N ARG A 132 -14.60 -20.99 -7.33
CA ARG A 132 -15.17 -22.18 -7.98
C ARG A 132 -16.70 -22.14 -8.06
N SER A 133 -17.36 -21.20 -7.39
CA SER A 133 -18.83 -21.08 -7.37
C SER A 133 -19.29 -19.97 -8.32
N PRO A 134 -19.95 -20.29 -9.45
CA PRO A 134 -20.45 -19.27 -10.38
C PRO A 134 -21.44 -18.30 -9.74
N ALA A 135 -22.26 -18.79 -8.79
CA ALA A 135 -23.23 -17.96 -8.08
C ALA A 135 -22.55 -16.89 -7.21
N VAL A 136 -21.50 -17.27 -6.47
CA VAL A 136 -20.74 -16.34 -5.64
C VAL A 136 -19.93 -15.39 -6.51
N MET A 137 -19.27 -15.90 -7.55
CA MET A 137 -18.51 -15.05 -8.45
C MET A 137 -19.41 -13.99 -9.11
N ASN A 138 -20.57 -14.39 -9.65
CA ASN A 138 -21.53 -13.46 -10.24
C ASN A 138 -22.03 -12.40 -9.25
N LEU A 139 -22.15 -12.74 -7.97
CA LEU A 139 -22.55 -11.79 -6.94
C LEU A 139 -21.43 -10.77 -6.66
N VAL A 140 -20.20 -11.25 -6.48
CA VAL A 140 -19.05 -10.41 -6.08
C VAL A 140 -18.53 -9.56 -7.24
N THR A 141 -18.62 -10.05 -8.48
CA THR A 141 -18.24 -9.29 -9.68
C THR A 141 -19.38 -8.41 -10.20
N ARG A 142 -20.54 -8.38 -9.54
CA ARG A 142 -21.67 -7.59 -10.00
C ARG A 142 -21.36 -6.10 -9.85
N ASN A 143 -21.03 -5.45 -10.96
CA ASN A 143 -20.88 -4.00 -11.01
C ASN A 143 -22.23 -3.30 -10.84
N GLY A 144 -22.32 -2.39 -9.87
CA GLY A 144 -23.49 -1.55 -9.63
C GLY A 144 -23.55 -1.04 -8.19
N PHE A 145 -24.30 0.03 -7.95
CA PHE A 145 -24.47 0.62 -6.61
C PHE A 145 -24.99 -0.39 -5.58
N ILE A 146 -25.91 -1.28 -5.98
CA ILE A 146 -26.44 -2.34 -5.12
C ILE A 146 -25.34 -3.34 -4.75
N GLY A 147 -24.50 -3.75 -5.71
CA GLY A 147 -23.39 -4.67 -5.46
C GLY A 147 -22.37 -4.09 -4.49
N ILE A 148 -22.03 -2.80 -4.65
CA ILE A 148 -21.15 -2.07 -3.74
C ILE A 148 -21.77 -1.94 -2.34
N ALA A 149 -23.05 -1.58 -2.25
CA ALA A 149 -23.72 -1.43 -0.97
C ALA A 149 -23.82 -2.77 -0.22
N VAL A 150 -24.17 -3.86 -0.92
CA VAL A 150 -24.27 -5.20 -0.34
C VAL A 150 -22.90 -5.71 0.13
N SER A 151 -21.85 -5.55 -0.68
CA SER A 151 -20.50 -5.98 -0.28
C SER A 151 -19.99 -5.18 0.92
N LEU A 152 -20.19 -3.86 0.93
CA LEU A 152 -19.81 -3.02 2.05
C LEU A 152 -20.59 -3.38 3.32
N ALA A 153 -21.91 -3.58 3.20
CA ALA A 153 -22.76 -4.00 4.32
C ALA A 153 -22.35 -5.37 4.86
N ALA A 154 -21.98 -6.33 4.00
CA ALA A 154 -21.52 -7.64 4.42
C ALA A 154 -20.18 -7.57 5.17
N ILE A 155 -19.21 -6.81 4.65
CA ILE A 155 -17.89 -6.65 5.28
C ILE A 155 -18.03 -5.95 6.64
N ILE A 156 -18.72 -4.81 6.68
CA ILE A 156 -18.91 -4.04 7.91
C ILE A 156 -19.76 -4.82 8.91
N GLY A 157 -20.89 -5.39 8.48
CA GLY A 157 -21.81 -6.12 9.34
C GLY A 157 -21.18 -7.34 9.98
N THR A 158 -20.46 -8.17 9.21
CA THR A 158 -19.74 -9.33 9.77
C THR A 158 -18.57 -8.92 10.65
N GLY A 159 -17.89 -7.82 10.33
CA GLY A 159 -16.80 -7.28 11.17
C GLY A 159 -17.31 -6.75 12.51
N MET A 160 -18.44 -6.02 12.50
CA MET A 160 -19.11 -5.54 13.71
C MET A 160 -19.62 -6.71 14.56
N LEU A 161 -20.18 -7.74 13.94
CA LEU A 161 -20.61 -8.96 14.62
C LEU A 161 -19.43 -9.66 15.30
N ALA A 162 -18.34 -9.89 14.56
CA ALA A 162 -17.14 -10.52 15.08
C ALA A 162 -16.53 -9.73 16.25
N GLN A 163 -16.57 -8.40 16.19
CA GLN A 163 -16.01 -7.55 17.25
C GLN A 163 -16.93 -7.34 18.45
N GLY A 164 -18.25 -7.36 18.24
CA GLY A 164 -19.25 -7.09 19.27
C GLY A 164 -19.54 -8.26 20.20
N ILE A 165 -19.32 -9.50 19.74
CA ILE A 165 -19.46 -10.69 20.59
C ILE A 165 -18.30 -10.75 21.58
N GLU A 166 -18.60 -11.05 22.85
CA GLU A 166 -17.60 -11.22 23.90
C GLU A 166 -16.78 -12.51 23.69
N TYR A 167 -15.49 -12.43 23.96
CA TYR A 167 -14.60 -13.57 23.83
C TYR A 167 -14.87 -14.60 24.93
N SER A 168 -15.08 -15.85 24.53
CA SER A 168 -15.12 -17.00 25.43
C SER A 168 -14.05 -18.01 25.01
N PRO A 169 -13.34 -18.62 25.98
CA PRO A 169 -12.39 -19.68 25.69
C PRO A 169 -13.12 -20.91 25.12
N GLY A 170 -12.52 -21.55 24.12
CA GLY A 170 -13.11 -22.69 23.41
C GLY A 170 -13.71 -22.32 22.06
N PHE A 171 -14.46 -23.24 21.44
CA PHE A 171 -15.18 -22.96 20.20
C PHE A 171 -16.59 -22.47 20.53
N GLY A 172 -16.89 -21.23 20.18
CA GLY A 172 -18.17 -20.60 20.50
C GLY A 172 -18.63 -19.58 19.46
N PRO A 173 -19.64 -18.76 19.80
CA PRO A 173 -20.25 -17.78 18.90
C PRO A 173 -19.22 -16.79 18.33
N LYS A 174 -18.21 -16.42 19.13
CA LYS A 174 -17.13 -15.52 18.72
C LYS A 174 -16.31 -16.10 17.56
N GLN A 175 -15.91 -17.37 17.68
CA GLN A 175 -15.11 -18.07 16.68
C GLN A 175 -15.91 -18.28 15.40
N MET A 176 -17.20 -18.57 15.51
CA MET A 176 -18.10 -18.65 14.35
C MET A 176 -18.24 -17.31 13.64
N ALA A 177 -18.46 -16.21 14.37
CA ALA A 177 -18.55 -14.87 13.79
C ALA A 177 -17.23 -14.43 13.14
N TRP A 178 -16.10 -14.80 13.74
CA TRP A 178 -14.76 -14.57 13.17
C TRP A 178 -14.54 -15.37 11.88
N ILE A 179 -14.86 -16.67 11.86
CA ILE A 179 -14.78 -17.50 10.64
C ILE A 179 -15.69 -16.92 9.56
N LEU A 180 -16.91 -16.51 9.92
CA LEU A 180 -17.85 -15.86 9.00
C LEU A 180 -17.22 -14.60 8.40
N HIS A 181 -16.68 -13.70 9.22
CA HIS A 181 -16.05 -12.48 8.73
C HIS A 181 -14.86 -12.76 7.80
N ALA A 182 -13.95 -13.65 8.20
CA ALA A 182 -12.81 -14.05 7.37
C ALA A 182 -13.26 -14.72 6.05
N SER A 183 -14.35 -15.50 6.08
CA SER A 183 -14.91 -16.12 4.89
C SER A 183 -15.53 -15.10 3.93
N VAL A 184 -16.24 -14.08 4.45
CA VAL A 184 -16.79 -12.99 3.64
C VAL A 184 -15.67 -12.19 2.97
N MET A 185 -14.61 -11.85 3.71
CA MET A 185 -13.42 -11.21 3.15
C MET A 185 -12.79 -12.04 2.04
N GLY A 186 -12.68 -13.36 2.22
CA GLY A 186 -12.19 -14.29 1.19
C GLY A 186 -13.07 -14.27 -0.06
N ALA A 187 -14.39 -14.30 0.11
CA ALA A 187 -15.33 -14.20 -1.01
C ALA A 187 -15.18 -12.88 -1.78
N MET A 188 -15.00 -11.74 -1.07
CA MET A 188 -14.81 -10.44 -1.71
C MET A 188 -13.49 -10.34 -2.51
N ILE A 189 -12.47 -11.09 -2.10
CA ILE A 189 -11.15 -11.10 -2.76
C ILE A 189 -11.10 -12.15 -3.89
N ALA A 190 -12.07 -13.07 -3.96
CA ALA A 190 -12.12 -14.15 -4.96
C ALA A 190 -11.95 -13.71 -6.43
N PRO A 191 -12.44 -12.54 -6.90
CA PRO A 191 -12.17 -12.08 -8.26
C PRO A 191 -10.68 -11.92 -8.59
N LEU A 192 -9.81 -11.69 -7.60
CA LEU A 192 -8.35 -11.64 -7.82
C LEU A 192 -7.80 -12.99 -8.29
N CYS A 193 -8.48 -14.10 -8.04
CA CYS A 193 -8.10 -15.42 -8.56
C CYS A 193 -8.11 -15.50 -10.09
N ILE A 194 -8.83 -14.60 -10.77
CA ILE A 194 -8.82 -14.48 -12.24
C ILE A 194 -7.43 -14.05 -12.76
N LEU A 195 -6.65 -13.31 -11.98
CA LEU A 195 -5.29 -12.87 -12.35
C LEU A 195 -4.30 -14.02 -12.47
N GLY A 196 -4.64 -15.20 -11.95
CA GLY A 196 -3.88 -16.43 -12.07
C GLY A 196 -2.98 -16.74 -10.87
N GLY A 197 -2.82 -18.04 -10.60
CA GLY A 197 -2.05 -18.56 -9.47
C GLY A 197 -0.61 -18.02 -9.36
N PRO A 198 0.18 -17.93 -10.44
CA PRO A 198 1.57 -17.44 -10.33
C PRO A 198 1.70 -16.01 -9.82
N ILE A 199 0.79 -15.11 -10.19
CA ILE A 199 0.80 -13.72 -9.70
C ILE A 199 0.42 -13.71 -8.22
N LEU A 200 -0.62 -14.45 -7.84
CA LEU A 200 -1.08 -14.52 -6.45
C LEU A 200 -0.04 -15.13 -5.51
N ILE A 201 0.64 -16.21 -5.92
CA ILE A 201 1.69 -16.85 -5.10
C ILE A 201 2.86 -15.88 -4.90
N ARG A 202 3.29 -15.16 -5.95
CA ARG A 202 4.34 -14.14 -5.82
C ARG A 202 3.92 -13.01 -4.90
N ALA A 203 2.70 -12.50 -5.08
CA ALA A 203 2.16 -11.46 -4.22
C ALA A 203 2.11 -11.92 -2.77
N ALA A 204 1.66 -13.16 -2.50
CA ALA A 204 1.59 -13.73 -1.17
C ALA A 204 2.99 -13.78 -0.51
N TRP A 205 4.02 -14.18 -1.26
CA TRP A 205 5.38 -14.19 -0.74
C TRP A 205 5.91 -12.78 -0.45
N TYR A 206 5.65 -11.81 -1.33
CA TYR A 206 6.03 -10.42 -1.09
C TYR A 206 5.31 -9.84 0.12
N THR A 207 4.00 -10.10 0.26
CA THR A 207 3.23 -9.69 1.43
C THR A 207 3.77 -10.34 2.70
N ALA A 208 4.07 -11.64 2.70
CA ALA A 208 4.63 -12.31 3.87
C ALA A 208 6.00 -11.73 4.27
N GLY A 209 6.84 -11.38 3.29
CA GLY A 209 8.10 -10.67 3.55
C GLY A 209 7.89 -9.27 4.13
N VAL A 210 6.93 -8.50 3.61
CA VAL A 210 6.58 -7.16 4.13
C VAL A 210 6.03 -7.25 5.54
N VAL A 211 5.04 -8.12 5.77
CA VAL A 211 4.41 -8.33 7.08
C VAL A 211 5.44 -8.81 8.10
N GLY A 212 6.22 -9.84 7.78
CA GLY A 212 7.25 -10.37 8.67
C GLY A 212 8.35 -9.35 8.97
N GLY A 213 8.83 -8.63 7.96
CA GLY A 213 9.85 -7.60 8.10
C GLY A 213 9.38 -6.43 8.96
N LEU A 214 8.18 -5.90 8.69
CA LEU A 214 7.61 -4.81 9.47
C LEU A 214 7.27 -5.23 10.90
N SER A 215 6.67 -6.40 11.11
CA SER A 215 6.42 -6.93 12.45
C SER A 215 7.73 -7.11 13.23
N THR A 216 8.83 -7.50 12.58
CA THR A 216 10.15 -7.59 13.23
C THR A 216 10.63 -6.20 13.67
N ILE A 217 10.52 -5.18 12.81
CA ILE A 217 10.85 -3.79 13.18
C ILE A 217 10.00 -3.35 14.37
N ALA A 218 8.69 -3.64 14.36
CA ALA A 218 7.77 -3.26 15.42
C ALA A 218 8.13 -3.89 16.77
N VAL A 219 8.55 -5.17 16.76
CA VAL A 219 8.97 -5.92 17.95
C VAL A 219 10.35 -5.49 18.43
N CYS A 220 11.18 -4.85 17.61
CA CYS A 220 12.49 -4.34 18.05
C CYS A 220 12.46 -2.85 18.40
N ALA A 221 11.52 -2.07 17.86
CA ALA A 221 11.45 -0.63 18.07
C ALA A 221 10.77 -0.26 19.42
N PRO A 222 11.28 0.74 20.16
CA PRO A 222 10.70 1.19 21.42
C PRO A 222 9.22 1.62 21.28
N SER A 223 8.36 1.09 22.17
CA SER A 223 6.89 1.12 22.06
C SER A 223 6.23 2.49 22.26
N ASP A 224 6.89 3.44 22.92
CA ASP A 224 6.22 4.66 23.39
C ASP A 224 5.88 5.66 22.29
N LYS A 225 6.60 5.64 21.16
CA LYS A 225 6.40 6.61 20.07
C LYS A 225 5.23 6.26 19.17
N PHE A 226 4.94 4.98 18.97
CA PHE A 226 3.96 4.56 17.98
C PHE A 226 2.53 4.63 18.49
N LEU A 227 2.27 4.50 19.79
CA LEU A 227 0.91 4.69 20.33
C LEU A 227 0.33 6.07 19.99
N TYR A 228 1.18 7.10 19.91
CA TYR A 228 0.77 8.46 19.53
C TYR A 228 0.52 8.64 18.02
N MET A 229 0.90 7.68 17.18
CA MET A 229 0.74 7.75 15.73
C MET A 229 -0.68 7.39 15.25
N GLY A 230 -1.56 6.91 16.13
CA GLY A 230 -2.92 6.53 15.76
C GLY A 230 -3.73 7.65 15.10
N GLY A 231 -3.56 8.91 15.57
CA GLY A 231 -4.25 10.08 15.01
C GLY A 231 -3.86 10.37 13.55
N PRO A 232 -2.55 10.58 13.26
CA PRO A 232 -2.08 10.74 11.88
C PRO A 232 -2.42 9.56 10.96
N LEU A 233 -2.31 8.32 11.44
CA LEU A 233 -2.69 7.13 10.66
C LEU A 233 -4.17 7.12 10.32
N ALA A 234 -5.06 7.49 11.25
CA ALA A 234 -6.50 7.60 11.00
C ALA A 234 -6.82 8.68 9.94
N MET A 235 -6.13 9.83 9.96
CA MET A 235 -6.28 10.85 8.91
C MET A 235 -5.83 10.32 7.54
N GLY A 236 -4.69 9.62 7.51
CA GLY A 236 -4.20 8.95 6.30
C GLY A 236 -5.21 7.93 5.75
N LEU A 237 -5.86 7.16 6.63
CA LEU A 237 -6.90 6.20 6.27
C LEU A 237 -8.10 6.89 5.61
N GLY A 238 -8.54 8.03 6.15
CA GLY A 238 -9.57 8.85 5.53
C GLY A 238 -9.21 9.28 4.10
N VAL A 239 -7.96 9.72 3.89
CA VAL A 239 -7.48 10.12 2.55
C VAL A 239 -7.47 8.93 1.60
N VAL A 240 -6.94 7.78 2.00
CA VAL A 240 -6.88 6.57 1.17
C VAL A 240 -8.27 6.02 0.89
N PHE A 241 -9.18 6.07 1.86
CA PHE A 241 -10.57 5.64 1.73
C PHE A 241 -11.34 6.52 0.74
N CYS A 242 -11.31 7.85 0.93
CA CYS A 242 -11.91 8.80 -0.01
C CYS A 242 -11.31 8.68 -1.41
N SER A 243 -9.99 8.46 -1.53
CA SER A 243 -9.34 8.24 -2.82
C SER A 243 -9.80 6.95 -3.48
N SER A 244 -9.99 5.88 -2.70
CA SER A 244 -10.48 4.60 -3.20
C SER A 244 -11.92 4.72 -3.72
N ILE A 245 -12.80 5.40 -2.97
CA ILE A 245 -14.17 5.70 -3.42
C ILE A 245 -14.15 6.58 -4.67
N GLY A 246 -13.39 7.67 -4.66
CA GLY A 246 -13.30 8.58 -5.80
C GLY A 246 -12.78 7.90 -7.07
N SER A 247 -11.87 6.93 -6.95
CA SER A 247 -11.37 6.14 -8.08
C SER A 247 -12.43 5.23 -8.71
N MET A 248 -13.53 4.90 -8.00
CA MET A 248 -14.65 4.14 -8.58
C MET A 248 -15.51 5.00 -9.51
N PHE A 249 -15.54 6.31 -9.28
CA PHE A 249 -16.37 7.25 -10.05
C PHE A 249 -15.60 7.98 -11.16
N LEU A 250 -14.26 8.01 -11.08
CA LEU A 250 -13.42 8.73 -12.03
C LEU A 250 -12.57 7.76 -12.85
N PRO A 251 -12.62 7.84 -14.19
CA PRO A 251 -11.81 6.99 -15.04
C PRO A 251 -10.31 7.16 -14.74
N PRO A 252 -9.53 6.08 -14.63
CA PRO A 252 -8.09 6.14 -14.40
C PRO A 252 -7.32 6.76 -15.57
N THR A 253 -7.99 7.04 -16.70
CA THR A 253 -7.45 7.73 -17.87
C THR A 253 -7.39 9.26 -17.70
N THR A 254 -8.05 9.81 -16.67
CA THR A 254 -7.98 11.25 -16.34
C THR A 254 -6.86 11.52 -15.34
N ALA A 255 -6.27 12.71 -15.35
CA ALA A 255 -5.21 13.10 -14.42
C ALA A 255 -5.66 13.00 -12.95
N LEU A 256 -6.90 13.44 -12.65
CA LEU A 256 -7.51 13.29 -11.33
C LEU A 256 -7.69 11.80 -10.98
N GLY A 257 -8.30 11.01 -11.87
CA GLY A 257 -8.57 9.59 -11.64
C GLY A 257 -7.28 8.77 -11.45
N ALA A 258 -6.26 9.02 -12.26
CA ALA A 258 -4.92 8.42 -12.11
C ALA A 258 -4.27 8.84 -10.78
N GLY A 259 -4.43 10.10 -10.37
CA GLY A 259 -3.98 10.61 -9.08
C GLY A 259 -4.62 9.87 -7.91
N LEU A 260 -5.95 9.79 -7.86
CA LEU A 260 -6.67 9.08 -6.80
C LEU A 260 -6.34 7.58 -6.77
N TYR A 261 -6.24 6.96 -7.95
CA TYR A 261 -5.86 5.57 -8.07
C TYR A 261 -4.43 5.34 -7.56
N SER A 262 -3.48 6.24 -7.89
CA SER A 262 -2.11 6.18 -7.36
C SER A 262 -2.06 6.37 -5.84
N ILE A 263 -2.80 7.34 -5.29
CA ILE A 263 -2.90 7.57 -3.84
C ILE A 263 -3.51 6.35 -3.15
N SER A 264 -4.61 5.79 -3.68
CA SER A 264 -5.17 4.56 -3.14
C SER A 264 -4.10 3.47 -3.17
N LEU A 265 -3.53 3.16 -4.33
CA LEU A 265 -2.67 2.00 -4.51
C LEU A 265 -1.32 2.11 -3.79
N TYR A 266 -0.51 3.14 -4.05
CA TYR A 266 0.81 3.29 -3.43
C TYR A 266 0.73 3.94 -2.04
N GLY A 267 -0.07 4.99 -1.90
CA GLY A 267 -0.27 5.67 -0.61
C GLY A 267 -0.93 4.74 0.41
N GLY A 268 -1.94 3.99 -0.02
CA GLY A 268 -2.56 2.96 0.82
C GLY A 268 -1.60 1.85 1.20
N LEU A 269 -0.71 1.40 0.30
CA LEU A 269 0.30 0.39 0.64
C LEU A 269 1.22 0.86 1.77
N LEU A 270 1.71 2.10 1.68
CA LEU A 270 2.54 2.71 2.72
C LEU A 270 1.77 2.87 4.03
N LEU A 271 0.54 3.33 3.94
CA LEU A 271 -0.32 3.54 5.10
C LEU A 271 -0.60 2.22 5.83
N PHE A 272 -1.01 1.17 5.13
CA PHE A 272 -1.29 -0.13 5.76
C PHE A 272 -0.01 -0.82 6.25
N SER A 273 1.14 -0.55 5.61
CA SER A 273 2.44 -0.96 6.15
C SER A 273 2.74 -0.26 7.49
N ALA A 274 2.40 1.03 7.61
CA ALA A 274 2.54 1.77 8.86
C ALA A 274 1.51 1.33 9.93
N PHE A 275 0.27 1.03 9.54
CA PHE A 275 -0.73 0.43 10.45
C PHE A 275 -0.28 -0.91 10.97
N LEU A 276 0.29 -1.78 10.13
CA LEU A 276 0.79 -3.07 10.57
C LEU A 276 1.89 -2.94 11.63
N LEU A 277 2.76 -1.95 11.50
CA LEU A 277 3.79 -1.60 12.49
C LEU A 277 3.14 -1.14 13.81
N TYR A 278 2.20 -0.19 13.70
CA TYR A 278 1.43 0.35 14.83
C TYR A 278 0.65 -0.73 15.58
N ASP A 279 -0.08 -1.58 14.86
CA ASP A 279 -0.93 -2.62 15.41
C ASP A 279 -0.12 -3.75 16.03
N THR A 280 1.04 -4.09 15.46
CA THR A 280 1.95 -5.05 16.09
C THR A 280 2.37 -4.57 17.48
N GLN A 281 2.76 -3.30 17.62
CA GLN A 281 3.10 -2.72 18.92
C GLN A 281 1.90 -2.56 19.84
N ARG A 282 0.74 -2.21 19.29
CA ARG A 282 -0.51 -2.15 20.05
C ARG A 282 -0.88 -3.51 20.63
N ILE A 283 -0.70 -4.61 19.89
CA ILE A 283 -0.93 -5.98 20.37
C ILE A 283 0.00 -6.30 21.53
N ILE A 284 1.29 -5.97 21.42
CA ILE A 284 2.29 -6.21 22.47
C ILE A 284 1.94 -5.39 23.73
N ALA A 285 1.75 -4.08 23.56
CA ALA A 285 1.41 -3.18 24.67
C ALA A 285 0.08 -3.57 25.33
N GLN A 286 -0.90 -4.01 24.55
CA GLN A 286 -2.16 -4.53 25.09
C GLN A 286 -1.93 -5.82 25.85
N ALA A 287 -1.14 -6.77 25.34
CA ALA A 287 -0.87 -8.04 26.02
C ALA A 287 -0.16 -7.85 27.37
N GLU A 288 0.76 -6.88 27.46
CA GLU A 288 1.49 -6.51 28.67
C GLU A 288 0.62 -5.75 29.69
N ARG A 289 -0.13 -4.75 29.25
CA ARG A 289 -0.91 -3.87 30.15
C ARG A 289 -2.21 -4.51 30.62
N TYR A 290 -2.69 -5.56 29.94
CA TYR A 290 -3.95 -6.18 30.30
C TYR A 290 -3.83 -6.94 31.63
N PRO A 291 -4.77 -6.74 32.58
CA PRO A 291 -4.68 -7.34 33.90
C PRO A 291 -4.55 -8.87 33.82
N MET A 292 -3.75 -9.45 34.72
CA MET A 292 -3.50 -10.89 34.77
C MET A 292 -4.80 -11.67 35.06
N ASN A 293 -5.63 -11.15 35.97
CA ASN A 293 -6.92 -11.73 36.36
C ASN A 293 -8.05 -10.73 36.06
N PRO A 294 -8.59 -10.70 34.83
CA PRO A 294 -9.63 -9.76 34.44
C PRO A 294 -10.92 -9.93 35.25
N GLU A 295 -11.29 -11.19 35.55
CA GLU A 295 -12.46 -11.56 36.34
C GLU A 295 -12.44 -10.94 37.75
N LEU A 296 -11.26 -10.86 38.37
CA LEU A 296 -11.09 -10.27 39.70
C LEU A 296 -11.26 -8.74 39.70
N HIS A 297 -11.04 -8.11 38.55
CA HIS A 297 -11.09 -6.65 38.38
C HIS A 297 -12.40 -6.19 37.69
N GLY A 298 -13.34 -7.11 37.42
CA GLY A 298 -14.55 -6.83 36.66
C GLY A 298 -14.28 -6.39 35.22
N VAL A 299 -13.10 -6.71 34.68
CA VAL A 299 -12.70 -6.40 33.30
C VAL A 299 -13.00 -7.62 32.44
N ARG A 300 -13.45 -7.39 31.20
CA ARG A 300 -13.69 -8.44 30.21
C ARG A 300 -12.44 -9.32 30.03
N PRO A 301 -12.57 -10.55 29.51
CA PRO A 301 -11.41 -11.36 29.17
C PRO A 301 -10.63 -10.74 27.99
N TYR A 302 -9.32 -10.98 27.95
CA TYR A 302 -8.49 -10.57 26.81
C TYR A 302 -9.00 -11.26 25.54
N ASP A 303 -9.25 -10.47 24.50
CA ASP A 303 -9.83 -10.93 23.25
C ASP A 303 -8.77 -10.99 22.14
N PRO A 304 -8.13 -12.16 21.93
CA PRO A 304 -7.10 -12.32 20.90
C PRO A 304 -7.68 -12.19 19.48
N ILE A 305 -8.97 -12.50 19.29
CA ILE A 305 -9.63 -12.39 17.98
C ILE A 305 -9.71 -10.92 17.58
N ASN A 306 -10.22 -10.06 18.47
CA ASN A 306 -10.32 -8.63 18.19
C ASN A 306 -8.96 -7.98 17.96
N SER A 307 -7.94 -8.35 18.74
CA SER A 307 -6.58 -7.87 18.53
C SER A 307 -5.98 -8.37 17.21
N SER A 308 -6.37 -9.56 16.72
CA SER A 308 -5.86 -10.12 15.45
C SER A 308 -6.53 -9.52 14.20
N ILE A 309 -7.76 -9.00 14.31
CA ILE A 309 -8.52 -8.48 13.17
C ILE A 309 -7.81 -7.31 12.50
N SER A 310 -7.18 -6.42 13.26
CA SER A 310 -6.58 -5.21 12.69
C SER A 310 -5.34 -5.53 11.84
N ILE A 311 -4.39 -6.33 12.39
CA ILE A 311 -3.23 -6.84 11.64
C ILE A 311 -3.63 -7.73 10.45
N TYR A 312 -4.73 -8.48 10.57
CA TYR A 312 -5.32 -9.25 9.47
C TYR A 312 -5.80 -8.35 8.33
N LEU A 313 -6.56 -7.29 8.63
CA LEU A 313 -7.07 -6.37 7.63
C LEU A 313 -5.94 -5.58 6.94
N ASP A 314 -4.92 -5.15 7.69
CA ASP A 314 -3.74 -4.52 7.10
C ASP A 314 -3.02 -5.45 6.13
N THR A 315 -2.84 -6.72 6.53
CA THR A 315 -2.22 -7.75 5.70
C THR A 315 -2.99 -7.98 4.40
N LEU A 316 -4.33 -8.06 4.46
CA LEU A 316 -5.16 -8.19 3.27
C LEU A 316 -5.07 -6.96 2.37
N ASN A 317 -5.10 -5.76 2.94
CA ASN A 317 -4.97 -4.53 2.17
C ASN A 317 -3.60 -4.41 1.48
N ILE A 318 -2.51 -4.80 2.16
CA ILE A 318 -1.17 -4.89 1.56
C ILE A 318 -1.17 -5.93 0.42
N PHE A 319 -1.74 -7.12 0.65
CA PHE A 319 -1.82 -8.18 -0.35
C PHE A 319 -2.55 -7.74 -1.63
N ILE A 320 -3.76 -7.21 -1.50
CA ILE A 320 -4.58 -6.76 -2.66
C ILE A 320 -3.80 -5.73 -3.48
N ARG A 321 -3.10 -4.80 -2.81
CA ARG A 321 -2.29 -3.76 -3.48
C ARG A 321 -1.08 -4.34 -4.19
N ILE A 322 -0.38 -5.28 -3.58
CA ILE A 322 0.75 -5.98 -4.22
C ILE A 322 0.28 -6.79 -5.43
N VAL A 323 -0.81 -7.56 -5.30
CA VAL A 323 -1.42 -8.28 -6.43
C VAL A 323 -1.74 -7.32 -7.58
N THR A 324 -2.38 -6.20 -7.26
CA THR A 324 -2.75 -5.18 -8.26
C THR A 324 -1.52 -4.59 -8.95
N MET A 325 -0.46 -4.26 -8.20
CA MET A 325 0.80 -3.78 -8.78
C MET A 325 1.45 -4.80 -9.72
N LEU A 326 1.48 -6.08 -9.33
CA LEU A 326 2.05 -7.13 -10.16
C LEU A 326 1.23 -7.38 -11.43
N ALA A 327 -0.10 -7.31 -11.33
CA ALA A 327 -0.99 -7.41 -12.49
C ALA A 327 -0.77 -6.26 -13.48
N MET A 328 -0.59 -5.03 -12.98
CA MET A 328 -0.30 -3.86 -13.82
C MET A 328 1.08 -3.94 -14.49
N GLY A 329 2.10 -4.39 -13.77
CA GLY A 329 3.47 -4.51 -14.27
C GLY A 329 3.67 -5.61 -15.32
N GLY A 330 2.87 -6.68 -15.24
CA GLY A 330 2.92 -7.79 -16.21
C GLY A 330 2.45 -7.40 -17.62
N ASN A 331 1.54 -6.43 -17.73
CA ASN A 331 0.94 -6.03 -19.00
C ASN A 331 1.84 -5.08 -19.83
N GLN A 332 2.81 -4.41 -19.20
CA GLN A 332 3.78 -3.54 -19.89
C GLN A 332 4.94 -4.30 -20.55
N ARG A 333 5.22 -5.55 -20.15
CA ARG A 333 6.29 -6.38 -20.77
C ARG A 333 5.87 -7.12 -22.04
N ARG A 334 4.58 -7.04 -22.42
CA ARG A 334 4.01 -7.66 -23.64
C ARG A 334 3.73 -6.64 -24.76
N LYS A 335 4.15 -5.39 -24.59
CA LYS A 335 4.24 -4.38 -25.66
C LYS A 335 5.71 -4.13 -25.97
#